data_AF-A0A4R3KFB2-F1
#
_entry.id   AF-A0A4R3KFB2-F1
#
_cell.length_a   1.000
_cell.length_b   1.000
_cell.length_c   1.000
_cell.angle_alpha   90.00
_cell.angle_beta   90.00
_cell.angle_gamma   90.00
#
_symmetry.space_group_name_H-M   'P 1'
#
loop_
_entity.id
_entity.type
_entity.pdbx_description
1 polymer ?
#
loop_
_entity_poly.entity_id
_entity_poly.type
_entity_poly.pdbx_seq_one_letter_code
_entity_poly.pdbx_strand_id
1 'polypeptide(L)' 'MLLQFMTEDDPMLAMLKWFCEKLMETEVNAKINAAKSKRTDERSGYRSGYRVRRYDTRLGTMYLFVPKLRKGGYIPFLS' A
#
# COMPACT_ATOMS: atom_id res chain seq x y z
N MET A 1 -2.25 8.80 15.95
CA MET A 1 -2.16 7.91 14.78
C MET A 1 -1.92 6.44 15.16
N LEU A 2 -1.10 6.11 16.17
CA LEU A 2 -0.97 4.72 16.65
C LEU A 2 -2.06 4.31 17.66
N LEU A 3 -2.52 5.25 18.49
CA LEU A 3 -3.53 5.00 19.52
C LEU A 3 -4.88 4.50 18.97
N GLN A 4 -5.16 4.78 17.69
CA GLN A 4 -6.40 4.34 17.02
C GLN A 4 -6.49 2.81 16.88
N PHE A 5 -5.36 2.10 16.92
CA PHE A 5 -5.35 0.64 16.82
C PHE A 5 -5.66 -0.06 18.14
N MET A 6 -5.64 0.65 19.28
CA MET A 6 -5.87 0.03 20.60
C MET A 6 -7.30 -0.48 20.79
N THR A 7 -8.23 -0.03 19.94
CA THR A 7 -9.64 -0.45 19.95
C THR A 7 -9.95 -1.52 18.91
N GLU A 8 -8.95 -1.96 18.13
CA GLU A 8 -9.11 -3.06 17.18
C GLU A 8 -9.03 -4.41 17.91
N ASP A 9 -9.69 -5.44 17.36
CA ASP A 9 -9.65 -6.79 17.92
C ASP A 9 -8.23 -7.37 17.94
N ASP A 10 -7.45 -7.08 16.89
CA ASP A 10 -6.01 -7.36 16.82
C ASP A 10 -5.23 -6.08 16.44
N PRO A 11 -4.79 -5.29 17.44
CA PRO A 11 -4.08 -4.04 17.22
C PRO A 11 -2.79 -4.20 16.40
N MET A 12 -2.08 -5.32 16.59
CA MET A 12 -0.78 -5.55 15.98
C MET A 12 -0.93 -5.93 14.50
N LEU A 13 -1.88 -6.80 14.17
CA LEU A 13 -2.19 -7.15 12.79
C LEU A 13 -2.74 -5.94 12.03
N ALA A 14 -3.61 -5.14 12.66
CA ALA A 14 -4.13 -3.91 12.08
C ALA A 14 -3.02 -2.88 11.78
N MET A 15 -2.11 -2.68 12.74
CA MET A 15 -0.96 -1.79 12.57
C MET A 15 -0.01 -2.27 11.46
N LEU A 16 0.27 -3.59 11.40
CA LEU A 16 1.10 -4.17 10.35
C LEU A 16 0.47 -3.97 8.97
N LYS A 17 -0.84 -4.23 8.84
CA LYS A 17 -1.58 -4.01 7.60
C LYS A 17 -1.48 -2.57 7.13
N TRP A 18 -1.79 -1.63 8.03
CA TRP A 18 -1.70 -0.19 7.75
C TRP A 18 -0.29 0.21 7.30
N PHE A 19 0.74 -0.31 7.98
CA PHE A 19 2.13 -0.02 7.63
C PHE A 19 2.49 -0.54 6.24
N CYS A 20 2.08 -1.77 5.90
CA CYS A 20 2.27 -2.34 4.57
C CYS A 20 1.59 -1.49 3.48
N GLU A 21 0.36 -1.04 3.72
CA GLU A 21 -0.36 -0.15 2.79
C GLU A 21 0.37 1.19 2.58
N LYS A 22 0.94 1.77 3.64
CA LYS A 22 1.73 3.01 3.56
C LYS A 22 3.05 2.84 2.81
N LEU A 23 3.74 1.72 3.02
CA LEU A 23 4.94 1.42 2.26
C LEU A 23 4.63 1.25 0.78
N MET A 24 3.59 0.49 0.43
CA MET A 24 3.17 0.35 -0.97
C MET A 24 2.79 1.68 -1.62
N GLU A 25 2.11 2.55 -0.88
CA GLU A 25 1.79 3.91 -1.36
C GLU A 25 3.06 4.73 -1.65
N THR A 26 4.04 4.64 -0.76
CA THR A 26 5.34 5.33 -0.88
C THR A 26 6.15 4.81 -2.07
N GLU A 27 6.23 3.49 -2.25
CA GLU A 27 6.91 2.87 -3.39
C GLU A 27 6.29 3.29 -4.72
N VAL A 28 4.95 3.31 -4.79
CA VAL A 28 4.26 3.74 -5.99
C VAL A 28 4.48 5.23 -6.26
N ASN A 29 4.46 6.07 -5.23
CA ASN A 29 4.77 7.50 -5.37
C ASN A 29 6.16 7.71 -5.96
N ALA A 30 7.17 7.00 -5.43
CA ALA A 30 8.54 7.05 -5.92
C ALA A 30 8.63 6.55 -7.37
N LYS A 31 7.95 5.44 -7.70
CA LYS A 31 7.97 4.87 -9.05
C LYS A 31 7.36 5.78 -10.12
N ILE A 32 6.29 6.51 -9.78
CA ILE A 32 5.60 7.39 -10.74
C ILE A 32 5.96 8.88 -10.60
N ASN A 33 6.91 9.21 -9.71
CA ASN A 33 7.30 10.57 -9.33
C ASN A 33 6.14 11.48 -8.92
N ALA A 34 5.06 10.91 -8.37
CA ALA A 34 3.88 11.70 -8.02
C ALA A 34 3.02 11.05 -6.94
N ALA A 35 2.71 11.86 -5.92
CA ALA A 35 1.65 11.57 -4.98
C ALA A 35 0.28 11.41 -5.68
N LYS A 36 -0.65 10.73 -5.00
CA LYS A 36 -2.04 10.62 -5.48
C LYS A 36 -2.61 12.02 -5.70
N SER A 37 -3.18 12.25 -6.88
CA SER A 37 -3.79 13.52 -7.29
C SER A 37 -2.87 14.75 -7.36
N LYS A 38 -1.56 14.64 -7.05
CA LYS A 38 -0.60 15.74 -7.22
C LYS A 38 -0.46 16.08 -8.71
N ARG A 39 -0.54 17.37 -9.08
CA ARG A 39 -0.17 17.84 -10.43
C ARG A 39 1.33 18.12 -10.45
N THR A 40 2.04 17.53 -11.40
CA THR A 40 3.48 17.69 -11.58
C THR A 40 3.86 17.20 -12.96
N ASP A 41 4.80 17.89 -13.60
CA ASP A 41 5.30 17.54 -14.93
C ASP A 41 6.28 16.36 -14.90
N GLU A 42 6.80 16.00 -13.72
CA GLU A 42 7.71 14.86 -13.51
C GLU A 42 6.98 13.51 -13.50
N ARG A 43 5.63 13.50 -13.51
CA ARG A 43 4.82 12.28 -13.39
C ARG A 43 5.08 11.34 -14.58
N SER A 44 5.55 10.14 -14.27
CA SER A 44 5.82 9.10 -15.28
C SER A 44 4.70 8.07 -15.47
N GLY A 45 3.66 8.09 -14.60
CA GLY A 45 2.58 7.11 -14.69
C GLY A 45 1.35 7.42 -13.82
N TYR A 46 0.31 6.60 -13.99
CA TYR A 46 -0.96 6.73 -13.27
C TYR A 46 -1.38 5.41 -12.63
N ARG A 47 -2.07 5.51 -11.50
CA ARG A 47 -2.70 4.37 -10.82
C ARG A 47 -3.94 3.93 -11.59
N SER A 48 -4.25 2.64 -11.56
CA SER A 48 -5.39 2.02 -12.26
C SER A 48 -6.06 0.98 -11.36
N GLY A 49 -6.51 1.44 -10.19
CA GLY A 49 -7.15 0.58 -9.18
C GLY A 49 -6.16 -0.28 -8.39
N TYR A 50 -6.66 -1.40 -7.89
CA TYR A 50 -5.95 -2.28 -6.95
C TYR A 50 -6.17 -3.76 -7.33
N ARG A 51 -5.29 -4.65 -6.85
CA ARG A 51 -5.53 -6.09 -6.75
C ARG A 51 -5.56 -6.49 -5.29
N VAL A 52 -6.50 -7.36 -4.93
CA VAL A 52 -6.51 -7.98 -3.61
C VAL A 52 -5.47 -9.08 -3.58
N ARG A 53 -4.67 -9.14 -2.52
CA ARG A 53 -3.71 -10.21 -2.27
C ARG A 53 -3.81 -10.67 -0.81
N ARG A 54 -3.94 -11.98 -0.60
CA ARG A 54 -3.79 -12.60 0.72
C ARG A 54 -2.31 -12.55 1.12
N TYR A 55 -2.05 -12.17 2.36
CA TYR A 55 -0.71 -12.09 2.93
C TYR A 55 -0.72 -12.69 4.34
N ASP A 56 -0.10 -13.85 4.45
CA ASP A 56 -0.03 -14.62 5.68
C ASP A 56 1.23 -14.22 6.45
N THR A 57 1.06 -13.82 7.71
CA THR A 57 2.15 -13.42 8.59
C THR A 57 2.08 -14.19 9.90
N ARG A 58 3.12 -14.11 10.73
CA ARG A 58 3.09 -14.67 12.08
C ARG A 58 2.03 -14.04 12.99
N LEU A 59 1.61 -12.82 12.70
CA LEU A 59 0.55 -12.11 13.42
C LEU A 59 -0.85 -12.47 12.90
N GLY A 60 -0.96 -13.26 11.83
CA GLY A 60 -2.23 -13.64 11.22
C GLY A 60 -2.29 -13.36 9.72
N THR A 61 -3.43 -13.72 9.13
CA THR A 61 -3.73 -13.50 7.71
C THR A 61 -4.35 -12.12 7.51
N MET A 62 -3.80 -11.35 6.57
CA MET A 62 -4.39 -10.08 6.13
C MET A 62 -4.57 -10.03 4.61
N TYR A 63 -5.52 -9.20 4.17
CA TYR A 63 -5.74 -8.91 2.76
C TYR A 63 -5.22 -7.51 2.44
N LEU A 64 -4.28 -7.45 1.50
CA LEU A 64 -3.66 -6.21 1.03
C LEU A 64 -4.26 -5.78 -0.31
N PHE A 65 -4.53 -4.49 -0.44
CA PHE A 65 -4.92 -3.86 -1.70
C PHE A 65 -3.68 -3.35 -2.42
N VAL A 66 -3.04 -4.22 -3.19
CA VAL A 66 -1.82 -3.85 -3.91
C VAL A 66 -2.17 -2.92 -5.07
N PRO A 67 -1.59 -1.71 -5.14
CA PRO A 67 -1.84 -0.78 -6.24
C PRO A 67 -1.53 -1.38 -7.63
N LYS A 68 -2.30 -0.96 -8.62
CA LYS A 68 -1.99 -1.22 -10.04
C LYS A 68 -1.55 0.08 -10.71
N LEU A 69 -0.56 -0.02 -11.59
CA LEU A 69 -0.17 1.06 -12.49
C LEU A 69 -0.72 0.81 -13.89
N ARG A 70 -1.18 1.87 -14.56
CA ARG A 70 -1.70 1.80 -15.93
C ARG A 70 -0.64 1.34 -16.94
N LYS A 71 0.63 1.64 -16.66
CA LYS A 71 1.81 1.21 -17.43
C LYS A 71 2.95 0.83 -16.47
N GLY A 72 3.79 -0.13 -16.85
CA GLY A 72 5.03 -0.46 -16.16
C GLY A 72 4.93 -1.38 -14.92
N GLY A 73 3.73 -1.87 -14.59
CA GLY A 73 3.48 -2.85 -13.51
C GLY A 73 3.93 -2.39 -12.10
N TYR A 74 3.49 -3.08 -11.06
CA TYR A 74 4.00 -2.84 -9.71
C TYR A 74 3.94 -4.12 -8.86
N ILE A 75 5.10 -4.50 -8.34
CA ILE A 75 5.31 -5.63 -7.43
C ILE A 75 5.87 -5.02 -6.14
N PRO A 76 5.15 -5.07 -5.01
CA PRO A 76 5.64 -4.60 -3.72
C PRO A 76 6.92 -5.32 -3.29
N PHE A 77 7.79 -4.68 -2.51
CA PHE A 77 8.95 -5.39 -1.92
C PHE A 77 8.53 -6.52 -0.97
N LEU A 78 7.40 -6.36 -0.28
CA LEU A 78 6.80 -7.34 0.64
C LEU A 78 6.07 -8.48 -0.09
N SER A 79 6.46 -8.76 -1.33
CA SER A 79 5.83 -9.76 -2.19
C SER A 79 6.38 -11.16 -2.00
#